data_AF-A0A8A3PKS8-F1
#
_entry.id   AF-A0A8A3PKS8-F1
#
_cell.length_a   1.000
_cell.length_b   1.000
_cell.length_c   1.000
_cell.angle_alpha   90.00
_cell.angle_beta   90.00
_cell.angle_gamma   90.00
#
_symmetry.space_group_name_H-M   'P 1'
#
loop_
_entity.id
_entity.type
_entity.pdbx_description
1 polymer ?
#
loop_
_entity_poly.entity_id
_entity_poly.type
_entity_poly.pdbx_seq_one_letter_code
_entity_poly.pdbx_strand_id
1 'polypeptide(L)'
;MLSSIDLIIECRDYRVPLTSRNPLFEQSLAGRERVIVYTKRDLGSHGSAVDRKRESIIKDWHAPSPTLFSDHKSKRDIKAILSLCKQHGLAQHSLTGSRILIVGMPNVGKSSLLNALRMAGVNRGKAAFTGAQPGITRKIASGVKIVDPDPEAGTEGVYLVDTPGVFVPFVPDTDSMLKLALVGSVKDTIIAPTTLADYLLFHINLKVGGGVYAGYCKETNDVVEFLEAVCRTTGRLGKGGVPDVEAAALWIIQRWRQGNLGKFVLDEVEADGLEKKVAEEVRMSVSQARKQAKDTQRMRAKTRKSESTD
;
A
#
# COMPACT_ATOMS: atom_id res chain seq x y z
N MET A 1 -10.88 -15.41 14.96
CA MET A 1 -10.13 -14.12 14.92
C MET A 1 -11.01 -13.02 14.36
N LEU A 2 -11.58 -13.12 13.15
CA LEU A 2 -12.47 -12.09 12.61
C LEU A 2 -13.79 -11.90 13.38
N SER A 3 -14.28 -12.93 14.08
CA SER A 3 -15.49 -12.86 14.90
C SER A 3 -15.38 -11.90 16.09
N SER A 4 -14.17 -11.57 16.53
CA SER A 4 -13.90 -10.65 17.65
C SER A 4 -13.41 -9.28 17.18
N ILE A 5 -13.56 -8.96 15.90
CA ILE A 5 -13.16 -7.66 15.31
C ILE A 5 -14.42 -6.83 15.08
N ASP A 6 -14.42 -5.63 15.62
CA ASP A 6 -15.55 -4.70 15.53
C ASP A 6 -15.46 -3.80 14.30
N LEU A 7 -14.24 -3.38 13.95
CA LEU A 7 -13.97 -2.49 12.82
C LEU A 7 -12.74 -2.94 12.05
N ILE A 8 -12.77 -2.74 10.73
CA ILE A 8 -11.62 -2.93 9.85
C ILE A 8 -11.13 -1.58 9.34
N ILE A 9 -9.84 -1.33 9.50
CA ILE A 9 -9.12 -0.27 8.80
C ILE A 9 -8.38 -0.90 7.62
N GLU A 10 -8.83 -0.62 6.41
CA GLU A 10 -8.09 -1.00 5.21
C GLU A 10 -7.13 0.11 4.80
N CYS A 11 -5.83 -0.16 4.93
CA CYS A 11 -4.79 0.72 4.42
C CYS A 11 -4.55 0.50 2.93
N ARG A 12 -4.60 1.59 2.17
CA ARG A 12 -4.15 1.68 0.77
C ARG A 12 -3.00 2.69 0.65
N ASP A 13 -2.18 2.58 -0.39
CA ASP A 13 -1.10 3.55 -0.65
C ASP A 13 -1.65 4.68 -1.53
N TYR A 14 -1.58 5.92 -1.04
CA TYR A 14 -2.13 7.09 -1.71
C TYR A 14 -1.54 7.32 -3.11
N ARG A 15 -0.32 6.84 -3.36
CA ARG A 15 0.34 7.00 -4.67
C ARG A 15 -0.24 6.07 -5.73
N VAL A 16 -0.97 5.03 -5.34
CA VAL A 16 -1.54 4.00 -6.22
C VAL A 16 -2.94 3.59 -5.70
N PRO A 17 -3.91 4.53 -5.66
CA PRO A 17 -5.18 4.32 -4.98
C PRO A 17 -6.04 3.20 -5.56
N LEU A 18 -5.96 2.95 -6.87
CA LEU A 18 -6.64 1.83 -7.54
C LEU A 18 -5.80 0.56 -7.44
N THR A 19 -4.51 0.67 -7.76
CA THR A 19 -3.62 -0.48 -7.90
C THR A 19 -3.29 -1.15 -6.56
N SER A 20 -3.30 -0.40 -5.43
CA SER A 20 -3.11 -0.97 -4.09
C SER A 20 -4.37 -1.61 -3.47
N ARG A 21 -5.48 -1.62 -4.20
CA ARG A 21 -6.68 -2.38 -3.81
C ARG A 21 -6.37 -3.88 -3.84
N ASN A 22 -6.91 -4.63 -2.88
CA ASN A 22 -6.80 -6.08 -2.86
C ASN A 22 -8.20 -6.74 -2.92
N PRO A 23 -8.57 -7.39 -4.04
CA PRO A 23 -9.88 -8.06 -4.20
C PRO A 23 -10.15 -9.14 -3.15
N LEU A 24 -9.11 -9.74 -2.56
CA LEU A 24 -9.28 -10.75 -1.51
C LEU A 24 -9.95 -10.18 -0.26
N PHE A 25 -9.72 -8.90 0.06
CA PHE A 25 -10.37 -8.26 1.20
C PHE A 25 -11.85 -7.99 0.93
N GLU A 26 -12.22 -7.63 -0.29
CA GLU A 26 -13.63 -7.44 -0.66
C GLU A 26 -14.44 -8.73 -0.46
N GLN A 27 -13.86 -9.88 -0.79
CA GLN A 27 -14.50 -11.18 -0.59
C GLN A 27 -14.47 -11.62 0.88
N SER A 28 -13.32 -11.50 1.55
CA SER A 28 -13.11 -12.07 2.89
C SER A 28 -13.70 -11.22 4.02
N LEU A 29 -13.92 -9.92 3.77
CA LEU A 29 -14.39 -8.93 4.75
C LEU A 29 -15.78 -8.40 4.40
N ALA A 30 -16.49 -9.06 3.47
CA ALA A 30 -17.84 -8.70 3.09
C ALA A 30 -18.79 -8.65 4.32
N GLY A 31 -19.63 -7.61 4.38
CA GLY A 31 -20.58 -7.41 5.47
C GLY A 31 -19.97 -6.95 6.80
N ARG A 32 -18.65 -6.68 6.85
CA ARG A 32 -17.99 -6.09 8.02
C ARG A 32 -17.88 -4.58 7.88
N GLU A 33 -18.02 -3.88 9.00
CA GLU A 33 -17.80 -2.44 9.05
C GLU A 33 -16.33 -2.12 8.72
N ARG A 34 -16.12 -1.19 7.79
CA ARG A 34 -14.81 -0.89 7.21
C ARG A 34 -14.64 0.59 6.94
N VAL A 35 -13.45 1.07 7.25
CA VAL A 35 -12.94 2.40 6.90
C VAL A 35 -11.73 2.24 6.01
N ILE A 36 -11.70 3.02 4.92
CA ILE A 36 -10.57 3.04 4.00
C ILE A 36 -9.64 4.18 4.42
N VAL A 37 -8.36 3.85 4.63
CA VAL A 37 -7.31 4.83 4.96
C VAL A 37 -6.25 4.80 3.88
N TYR A 38 -6.18 5.85 3.07
CA TYR A 38 -5.08 6.05 2.14
C TYR A 38 -3.89 6.66 2.87
N THR A 39 -2.96 5.78 3.21
CA THR A 39 -1.68 6.10 3.87
C THR A 39 -0.67 6.70 2.89
N LYS A 40 0.40 7.32 3.42
CA LYS A 40 1.48 7.98 2.64
C LYS A 40 0.99 9.15 1.78
N ARG A 41 -0.04 9.86 2.26
CA ARG A 41 -0.57 11.06 1.59
C ARG A 41 0.54 12.10 1.34
N ASP A 42 1.49 12.22 2.26
CA ASP A 42 2.65 13.14 2.18
C ASP A 42 3.57 12.89 0.99
N LEU A 43 3.51 11.71 0.37
CA LEU A 43 4.35 11.31 -0.76
C LEU A 43 3.65 11.41 -2.12
N GLY A 44 2.34 11.71 -2.16
CA GLY A 44 1.59 11.85 -3.41
C GLY A 44 0.73 13.12 -3.50
N SER A 45 0.66 13.92 -2.45
CA SER A 45 -0.16 15.14 -2.38
C SER A 45 0.67 16.33 -1.90
N HIS A 46 0.42 17.48 -2.51
CA HIS A 46 0.88 18.79 -2.05
C HIS A 46 -0.23 19.58 -1.37
N GLY A 47 -1.44 19.00 -1.24
CA GLY A 47 -2.62 19.72 -0.79
C GLY A 47 -3.11 20.75 -1.82
N SER A 48 -2.79 20.57 -3.10
CA SER A 48 -3.23 21.45 -4.18
C SER A 48 -4.74 21.31 -4.46
N ALA A 49 -5.30 22.18 -5.30
CA ALA A 49 -6.69 22.04 -5.75
C ALA A 49 -6.93 20.72 -6.52
N VAL A 50 -5.95 20.30 -7.32
CA VAL A 50 -5.98 19.02 -8.05
C VAL A 50 -5.99 17.85 -7.08
N ASP A 51 -5.17 17.90 -6.03
CA ASP A 51 -5.14 16.84 -5.01
C ASP A 51 -6.45 16.76 -4.24
N ARG A 52 -7.07 17.91 -3.91
CA ARG A 52 -8.39 17.94 -3.26
C ARG A 52 -9.48 17.36 -4.15
N LYS A 53 -9.47 17.66 -5.46
CA LYS A 53 -10.41 17.07 -6.42
C LYS A 53 -10.22 15.55 -6.49
N ARG A 54 -8.97 15.08 -6.55
CA ARG A 54 -8.62 13.66 -6.51
C ARG A 54 -9.15 12.98 -5.24
N GLU A 55 -8.91 13.59 -4.09
CA GLU A 55 -9.40 13.09 -2.80
C GLU A 55 -10.93 13.04 -2.72
N SER A 56 -11.63 13.99 -3.37
CA SER A 56 -13.10 13.95 -3.50
C SER A 56 -13.55 12.74 -4.31
N ILE A 57 -12.99 12.54 -5.52
CA ILE A 57 -13.31 11.39 -6.37
C ILE A 57 -13.07 10.07 -5.63
N ILE A 58 -11.94 9.96 -4.94
CA ILE A 58 -11.60 8.77 -4.16
C ILE A 58 -12.59 8.53 -3.00
N LYS A 59 -13.12 9.59 -2.38
CA LYS A 59 -14.16 9.43 -1.35
C LYS A 59 -15.47 8.93 -1.96
N ASP A 60 -15.84 9.47 -3.13
CA ASP A 60 -17.08 9.08 -3.83
C ASP A 60 -17.06 7.61 -4.23
N TRP A 61 -15.90 7.07 -4.63
CA TRP A 61 -15.71 5.64 -4.90
C TRP A 61 -16.09 4.71 -3.75
N HIS A 62 -15.99 5.19 -2.51
CA HIS A 62 -16.22 4.38 -1.31
C HIS A 62 -17.50 4.73 -0.58
N ALA A 63 -18.26 5.73 -1.05
CA ALA A 63 -19.46 6.16 -0.36
C ALA A 63 -20.47 5.00 -0.22
N PRO A 64 -21.13 4.84 0.95
CA PRO A 64 -21.10 5.73 2.12
C PRO A 64 -19.99 5.44 3.15
N SER A 65 -19.09 4.48 2.90
CA SER A 65 -18.04 4.11 3.84
C SER A 65 -17.05 5.26 4.09
N PRO A 66 -16.66 5.53 5.35
CA PRO A 66 -15.70 6.58 5.64
C PRO A 66 -14.36 6.34 4.94
N THR A 67 -13.84 7.39 4.32
CA THR A 67 -12.53 7.38 3.65
C THR A 67 -11.67 8.52 4.15
N LEU A 68 -10.48 8.18 4.66
CA LEU A 68 -9.51 9.10 5.23
C LEU A 68 -8.19 9.05 4.46
N PHE A 69 -7.47 10.17 4.47
CA PHE A 69 -6.16 10.33 3.87
C PHE A 69 -5.17 10.67 4.98
N SER A 70 -4.04 9.97 5.03
CA SER A 70 -3.13 10.06 6.17
C SER A 70 -1.67 10.17 5.78
N ASP A 71 -1.03 11.20 6.31
CA ASP A 71 0.38 11.17 6.68
C ASP A 71 0.51 10.73 8.15
N HIS A 72 1.28 9.67 8.37
CA HIS A 72 1.56 9.16 9.72
C HIS A 72 2.33 10.14 10.63
N LYS A 73 2.95 11.17 10.05
CA LYS A 73 3.63 12.25 10.78
C LYS A 73 2.68 13.42 11.09
N SER A 74 1.53 13.50 10.42
CA SER A 74 0.53 14.56 10.64
C SER A 74 -0.30 14.28 11.88
N LYS A 75 -0.10 15.07 12.94
CA LYS A 75 -0.93 15.00 14.16
C LYS A 75 -2.42 15.17 13.87
N ARG A 76 -2.77 16.01 12.89
CA ARG A 76 -4.16 16.25 12.48
C ARG A 76 -4.78 14.98 11.88
N ASP A 77 -4.09 14.34 10.94
CA ASP A 77 -4.59 13.16 10.24
C ASP A 77 -4.74 11.98 11.21
N ILE A 78 -3.72 11.79 12.06
CA ILE A 78 -3.73 10.75 13.10
C ILE A 78 -4.84 10.99 14.13
N LYS A 79 -5.06 12.24 14.55
CA LYS A 79 -6.16 12.57 15.46
C LYS A 79 -7.52 12.27 14.83
N ALA A 80 -7.71 12.54 13.53
CA ALA A 80 -8.96 12.23 12.84
C ALA A 80 -9.26 10.72 12.82
N ILE A 81 -8.25 9.89 12.51
CA ILE A 81 -8.39 8.43 12.53
C ILE A 81 -8.62 7.95 13.97
N LEU A 82 -7.88 8.47 14.94
CA LEU A 82 -8.04 8.10 16.35
C LEU A 82 -9.43 8.47 16.89
N SER A 83 -9.97 9.64 16.52
CA SER A 83 -11.32 10.06 16.87
C SER A 83 -12.37 9.09 16.32
N LEU A 84 -12.20 8.63 15.07
CA LEU A 84 -13.07 7.59 14.50
C LEU A 84 -12.97 6.29 15.32
N CYS A 85 -11.75 5.80 15.58
CA CYS A 85 -11.55 4.59 16.40
C CYS A 85 -12.20 4.72 17.79
N LYS A 86 -12.11 5.89 18.43
CA LYS A 86 -12.76 6.18 19.71
C LYS A 86 -14.28 6.10 19.57
N GLN A 87 -14.86 6.76 18.57
CA GLN A 87 -16.31 6.74 18.34
C GLN A 87 -16.85 5.32 18.11
N HIS A 88 -16.16 4.50 17.31
CA HIS A 88 -16.55 3.08 17.17
C HIS A 88 -16.40 2.33 18.50
N GLY A 89 -15.32 2.56 19.25
CA GLY A 89 -15.15 1.95 20.57
C GLY A 89 -16.26 2.30 21.56
N LEU A 90 -16.74 3.55 21.55
CA LEU A 90 -17.85 4.01 22.38
C LEU A 90 -19.19 3.38 21.98
N ALA A 91 -19.43 3.20 20.68
CA ALA A 91 -20.65 2.59 20.17
C ALA A 91 -20.74 1.09 20.45
N GLN A 92 -19.59 0.43 20.65
CA GLN A 92 -19.52 -0.98 21.00
C GLN A 92 -19.55 -1.12 22.53
N HIS A 93 -20.66 -1.60 23.08
CA HIS A 93 -20.79 -1.93 24.53
C HIS A 93 -19.98 -3.21 24.89
N SER A 94 -18.73 -3.31 24.44
CA SER A 94 -17.87 -4.47 24.66
C SER A 94 -17.25 -4.43 26.05
N LEU A 95 -17.53 -5.47 26.84
CA LEU A 95 -16.92 -5.70 28.16
C LEU A 95 -15.41 -6.03 28.09
N THR A 96 -14.86 -6.28 26.89
CA THR A 96 -13.44 -6.68 26.73
C THR A 96 -12.62 -5.67 25.92
N GLY A 97 -13.18 -4.48 25.69
CA GLY A 97 -12.62 -3.48 24.79
C GLY A 97 -12.92 -3.76 23.32
N SER A 98 -12.73 -2.73 22.51
CA SER A 98 -12.95 -2.83 21.06
C SER A 98 -11.68 -3.25 20.34
N ARG A 99 -11.82 -4.13 19.35
CA ARG A 99 -10.71 -4.64 18.53
C ARG A 99 -10.88 -4.19 17.09
N ILE A 100 -9.89 -3.46 16.61
CA ILE A 100 -9.82 -2.93 15.25
C ILE A 100 -8.73 -3.68 14.49
N LEU A 101 -9.07 -4.26 13.34
CA LEU A 101 -8.12 -4.95 12.49
C LEU A 101 -7.55 -4.00 11.44
N ILE A 102 -6.21 -3.92 11.31
CA ILE A 102 -5.59 -3.26 10.17
C ILE A 102 -5.24 -4.28 9.10
N VAL A 103 -5.72 -4.05 7.88
CA VAL A 103 -5.41 -4.84 6.68
C VAL A 103 -4.86 -3.95 5.56
N GLY A 104 -4.32 -4.55 4.51
CA GLY A 104 -3.72 -3.84 3.38
C GLY A 104 -2.54 -4.58 2.75
N MET A 105 -2.18 -4.18 1.53
CA MET A 105 -1.03 -4.73 0.81
C MET A 105 0.29 -4.61 1.62
N PRO A 106 1.33 -5.39 1.32
CA PRO A 106 2.65 -5.19 1.92
C PRO A 106 3.13 -3.75 1.74
N ASN A 107 3.81 -3.24 2.77
CA ASN A 107 4.43 -1.91 2.81
C ASN A 107 3.52 -0.70 2.54
N VAL A 108 2.19 -0.83 2.53
CA VAL A 108 1.29 0.32 2.35
C VAL A 108 1.44 1.36 3.45
N GLY A 109 1.75 0.96 4.68
CA GLY A 109 1.92 1.89 5.81
C GLY A 109 1.26 1.45 7.12
N LYS A 110 0.71 0.23 7.19
CA LYS A 110 0.00 -0.33 8.36
C LYS A 110 0.73 -0.15 9.69
N SER A 111 1.96 -0.64 9.79
CA SER A 111 2.75 -0.58 11.02
C SER A 111 3.17 0.85 11.40
N SER A 112 3.38 1.72 10.41
CA SER A 112 3.63 3.16 10.66
C SER A 112 2.38 3.84 11.21
N LEU A 113 1.20 3.56 10.65
CA LEU A 113 -0.08 4.06 11.14
C LEU A 113 -0.36 3.56 12.56
N LEU A 114 -0.15 2.27 12.84
CA LEU A 114 -0.28 1.69 14.18
C LEU A 114 0.57 2.44 15.21
N ASN A 115 1.86 2.61 14.90
CA ASN A 115 2.78 3.29 15.81
C ASN A 115 2.38 4.76 16.04
N ALA A 116 1.90 5.44 15.00
CA ALA A 116 1.43 6.82 15.11
C ALA A 116 0.16 6.95 15.96
N LEU A 117 -0.82 6.06 15.76
CA LEU A 117 -2.04 5.99 16.57
C LEU A 117 -1.73 5.68 18.03
N ARG A 118 -0.83 4.73 18.29
CA ARG A 118 -0.40 4.38 19.66
C ARG A 118 0.27 5.56 20.35
N MET A 119 1.18 6.24 19.66
CA MET A 119 1.84 7.43 20.20
C MET A 119 0.81 8.52 20.53
N ALA A 120 -0.12 8.80 19.60
CA ALA A 120 -1.10 9.86 19.78
C ALA A 120 -2.17 9.56 20.85
N GLY A 121 -2.57 8.29 20.98
CA GLY A 121 -3.70 7.92 21.82
C GLY A 121 -3.38 7.41 23.22
N VAL A 122 -2.17 6.85 23.43
CA VAL A 122 -1.73 6.36 24.76
C VAL A 122 -0.32 6.85 25.15
N ASN A 123 0.30 7.71 24.35
CA ASN A 123 1.64 8.28 24.60
C ASN A 123 2.73 7.23 24.89
N ARG A 124 2.70 6.10 24.17
CA ARG A 124 3.71 5.03 24.31
C ARG A 124 4.50 4.85 23.00
N GLY A 125 5.73 4.33 23.12
CA GLY A 125 6.68 4.12 22.01
C GLY A 125 6.24 3.19 20.87
N LYS A 126 7.17 2.74 20.02
CA LYS A 126 6.83 1.85 18.90
C LYS A 126 6.46 0.45 19.39
N ALA A 127 5.42 -0.14 18.80
CA ALA A 127 4.99 -1.52 19.07
C ALA A 127 5.21 -2.43 17.85
N ALA A 128 5.17 -1.88 16.63
CA ALA A 128 5.43 -2.62 15.40
C ALA A 128 6.75 -2.19 14.76
N PHE A 129 7.50 -3.13 14.19
CA PHE A 129 8.69 -2.81 13.40
C PHE A 129 8.28 -2.21 12.04
N THR A 130 9.00 -1.18 11.61
CA THR A 130 8.78 -0.52 10.31
C THR A 130 10.01 -0.70 9.45
N GLY A 131 9.89 -1.32 8.27
CA GLY A 131 10.98 -1.48 7.31
C GLY A 131 10.46 -1.44 5.87
N ALA A 132 11.35 -1.13 4.93
CA ALA A 132 10.99 -0.98 3.52
C ALA A 132 10.88 -2.33 2.77
N GLN A 133 11.39 -3.43 3.34
CA GLN A 133 11.29 -4.75 2.70
C GLN A 133 9.93 -5.40 3.04
N PRO A 134 9.20 -5.93 2.04
CA PRO A 134 7.96 -6.66 2.28
C PRO A 134 8.17 -7.85 3.22
N GLY A 135 7.22 -8.05 4.15
CA GLY A 135 7.19 -9.22 5.02
C GLY A 135 7.91 -9.08 6.37
N ILE A 136 8.40 -7.89 6.73
CA ILE A 136 9.10 -7.70 8.02
C ILE A 136 8.13 -7.71 9.23
N THR A 137 6.85 -7.38 9.07
CA THR A 137 5.89 -7.33 10.18
C THR A 137 5.72 -8.70 10.84
N ARG A 138 6.19 -8.84 12.08
CA ARG A 138 5.97 -10.03 12.93
C ARG A 138 4.52 -10.06 13.42
N LYS A 139 3.90 -11.24 13.52
CA LYS A 139 2.52 -11.38 14.03
C LYS A 139 2.43 -10.81 15.45
N ILE A 140 1.63 -9.75 15.64
CA ILE A 140 1.28 -9.25 16.97
C ILE A 140 -0.05 -9.91 17.36
N ALA A 141 0.02 -11.01 18.11
CA ALA A 141 -1.14 -11.86 18.40
C ALA A 141 -2.15 -11.22 19.38
N SER A 142 -1.71 -10.32 20.26
CA SER A 142 -2.52 -9.80 21.38
C SER A 142 -3.17 -8.44 21.13
N GLY A 143 -2.94 -7.82 19.98
CA GLY A 143 -3.40 -6.45 19.70
C GLY A 143 -2.61 -5.38 20.48
N VAL A 144 -2.57 -4.17 19.93
CA VAL A 144 -1.83 -3.02 20.48
C VAL A 144 -2.82 -1.97 20.93
N LYS A 145 -2.83 -1.65 22.23
CA LYS A 145 -3.69 -0.58 22.75
C LYS A 145 -3.36 0.77 22.12
N ILE A 146 -4.38 1.45 21.60
CA ILE A 146 -4.29 2.79 21.00
C ILE A 146 -5.19 3.82 21.70
N VAL A 147 -6.12 3.39 22.55
CA VAL A 147 -6.92 4.27 23.41
C VAL A 147 -6.99 3.63 24.79
N ASP A 148 -6.73 4.41 25.83
CA ASP A 148 -6.89 3.97 27.22
C ASP A 148 -8.37 3.87 27.59
N PRO A 149 -8.74 2.92 28.47
CA PRO A 149 -10.07 2.87 29.04
C PRO A 149 -10.36 4.17 29.80
N ASP A 150 -11.62 4.58 29.78
CA ASP A 150 -12.12 5.72 30.53
C ASP A 150 -13.23 5.22 31.47
N PRO A 151 -12.90 4.93 32.75
CA PRO A 151 -13.86 4.44 33.73
C PRO A 151 -14.98 5.44 34.03
N GLU A 152 -14.72 6.75 33.91
CA GLU A 152 -15.72 7.80 34.16
C GLU A 152 -16.76 7.83 33.04
N ALA A 153 -16.32 7.62 31.80
CA ALA A 153 -17.20 7.44 30.65
C ALA A 153 -17.77 6.01 30.52
N GLY A 154 -17.34 5.07 31.38
CA GLY A 154 -17.76 3.66 31.35
C GLY A 154 -17.26 2.90 30.13
N THR A 155 -16.08 3.27 29.59
CA THR A 155 -15.59 2.76 28.30
C THR A 155 -14.29 2.00 28.43
N GLU A 156 -14.23 0.87 27.72
CA GLU A 156 -13.04 0.03 27.67
C GLU A 156 -12.02 0.52 26.63
N GLY A 157 -10.79 0.00 26.72
CA GLY A 157 -9.72 0.37 25.80
C GLY A 157 -9.97 -0.07 24.35
N VAL A 158 -9.35 0.63 23.39
CA VAL A 158 -9.37 0.25 21.96
C VAL A 158 -8.02 -0.36 21.59
N TYR A 159 -8.07 -1.54 20.96
CA TYR A 159 -6.92 -2.35 20.59
C TYR A 159 -6.84 -2.53 19.08
N LEU A 160 -5.65 -2.33 18.53
CA LEU A 160 -5.37 -2.43 17.12
C LEU A 160 -4.60 -3.72 16.82
N VAL A 161 -5.15 -4.57 15.97
CA VAL A 161 -4.52 -5.83 15.55
C VAL A 161 -3.84 -5.59 14.20
N ASP A 162 -2.50 -5.53 14.19
CA ASP A 162 -1.72 -5.43 12.95
C ASP A 162 -1.64 -6.80 12.28
N THR A 163 -1.77 -6.81 10.95
CA THR A 163 -1.62 -8.02 10.15
C THR A 163 -0.42 -7.91 9.22
N PRO A 164 0.28 -9.03 8.95
CA PRO A 164 1.18 -9.08 7.80
C PRO A 164 0.46 -8.64 6.54
N GLY A 165 1.14 -7.87 5.67
CA GLY A 165 0.52 -7.44 4.43
C GLY A 165 0.15 -8.63 3.55
N VAL A 166 -1.08 -8.63 3.05
CA VAL A 166 -1.56 -9.67 2.13
C VAL A 166 -1.40 -9.14 0.71
N PHE A 167 -0.51 -9.75 -0.07
CA PHE A 167 -0.33 -9.43 -1.48
C PHE A 167 -1.40 -10.14 -2.33
N VAL A 168 -1.80 -9.56 -3.46
CA VAL A 168 -2.73 -10.22 -4.39
C VAL A 168 -2.08 -11.46 -5.01
N PRO A 169 -2.81 -12.56 -5.25
CA PRO A 169 -2.21 -13.78 -5.80
C PRO A 169 -1.70 -13.60 -7.24
N PHE A 170 -2.29 -12.67 -7.96
CA PHE A 170 -1.97 -12.38 -9.35
C PHE A 170 -2.23 -10.90 -9.64
N VAL A 171 -1.31 -10.27 -10.37
CA VAL A 171 -1.47 -8.91 -10.88
C VAL A 171 -1.66 -9.01 -12.40
N PRO A 172 -2.76 -8.50 -12.96
CA PRO A 172 -3.13 -8.72 -14.36
C PRO A 172 -2.18 -8.13 -15.38
N ASP A 173 -1.81 -6.89 -15.14
CA ASP A 173 -1.20 -6.03 -16.12
C ASP A 173 0.17 -5.57 -15.62
N THR A 174 1.07 -5.43 -16.59
CA THR A 174 2.47 -5.04 -16.36
C THR A 174 2.55 -3.67 -15.69
N ASP A 175 1.67 -2.74 -16.04
CA ASP A 175 1.62 -1.40 -15.47
C ASP A 175 1.32 -1.43 -13.97
N SER A 176 0.28 -2.17 -13.55
CA SER A 176 -0.04 -2.40 -12.13
C SER A 176 1.12 -3.07 -11.40
N MET A 177 1.81 -4.04 -12.02
CA MET A 177 2.97 -4.69 -11.40
C MET A 177 4.15 -3.71 -11.24
N LEU A 178 4.43 -2.88 -12.24
CA LEU A 178 5.45 -1.83 -12.17
C LEU A 178 5.12 -0.82 -11.07
N LYS A 179 3.86 -0.38 -10.97
CA LYS A 179 3.37 0.49 -9.90
C LYS A 179 3.54 -0.12 -8.52
N LEU A 180 3.12 -1.37 -8.33
CA LEU A 180 3.26 -2.11 -7.07
C LEU A 180 4.73 -2.31 -6.67
N ALA A 181 5.58 -2.63 -7.64
CA ALA A 181 7.03 -2.69 -7.43
C ALA A 181 7.58 -1.32 -7.06
N LEU A 182 7.21 -0.26 -7.78
CA LEU A 182 7.73 1.08 -7.54
C LEU A 182 7.35 1.61 -6.15
N VAL A 183 6.14 1.34 -5.66
CA VAL A 183 5.73 1.73 -4.30
C VAL A 183 6.27 0.82 -3.19
N GLY A 184 6.89 -0.32 -3.57
CA GLY A 184 7.53 -1.26 -2.67
C GLY A 184 6.61 -2.34 -2.10
N SER A 185 5.46 -2.62 -2.74
CA SER A 185 4.56 -3.68 -2.30
C SER A 185 5.04 -5.08 -2.66
N VAL A 186 6.01 -5.21 -3.57
CA VAL A 186 6.77 -6.44 -3.85
C VAL A 186 8.26 -6.22 -3.59
N LYS A 187 9.03 -7.31 -3.54
CA LYS A 187 10.48 -7.22 -3.36
C LYS A 187 11.12 -6.52 -4.56
N ASP A 188 12.12 -5.70 -4.31
CA ASP A 188 12.79 -4.91 -5.36
C ASP A 188 13.47 -5.79 -6.44
N THR A 189 13.74 -7.06 -6.15
CA THR A 189 14.35 -8.02 -7.09
C THR A 189 13.35 -8.66 -8.07
N ILE A 190 12.05 -8.39 -7.94
CA ILE A 190 11.02 -8.98 -8.82
C ILE A 190 11.07 -8.36 -10.22
N ILE A 191 11.45 -7.09 -10.32
CA ILE A 191 11.62 -6.36 -11.58
C ILE A 191 13.05 -5.83 -11.59
N ALA A 192 13.70 -5.86 -12.76
CA ALA A 192 15.03 -5.28 -12.91
C ALA A 192 15.01 -3.81 -12.42
N PRO A 193 15.91 -3.42 -11.49
CA PRO A 193 15.90 -2.06 -10.94
C PRO A 193 16.00 -0.97 -12.00
N THR A 194 16.77 -1.20 -13.05
CA THR A 194 16.93 -0.28 -14.18
C THR A 194 15.62 -0.06 -14.93
N THR A 195 14.85 -1.12 -15.21
CA THR A 195 13.49 -1.01 -15.79
C THR A 195 12.55 -0.23 -14.88
N LEU A 196 12.64 -0.44 -13.57
CA LEU A 196 11.79 0.26 -12.63
C LEU A 196 12.18 1.74 -12.47
N ALA A 197 13.48 2.05 -12.58
CA ALA A 197 14.00 3.42 -12.63
C ALA A 197 13.62 4.14 -13.93
N ASP A 198 13.59 3.44 -15.07
CA ASP A 198 13.12 3.97 -16.35
C ASP A 198 11.64 4.35 -16.27
N TYR A 199 10.80 3.42 -15.79
CA TYR A 199 9.39 3.67 -15.54
C TYR A 199 9.18 4.86 -14.58
N LEU A 200 10.00 4.98 -13.54
CA LEU A 200 9.98 6.12 -12.63
C LEU A 200 10.39 7.42 -13.33
N LEU A 201 11.45 7.42 -14.13
CA LEU A 201 11.94 8.59 -14.86
C LEU A 201 10.85 9.14 -15.81
N PHE A 202 10.17 8.25 -16.54
CA PHE A 202 9.02 8.61 -17.37
C PHE A 202 7.96 9.37 -16.57
N HIS A 203 7.55 8.85 -15.41
CA HIS A 203 6.54 9.50 -14.57
C HIS A 203 7.02 10.78 -13.89
N ILE A 204 8.30 10.88 -13.52
CA ILE A 204 8.88 12.14 -13.02
C ILE A 204 8.77 13.22 -14.09
N ASN A 205 9.22 12.92 -15.32
CA ASN A 205 9.16 13.86 -16.44
C ASN A 205 7.73 14.28 -16.75
N LEU A 206 6.79 13.34 -16.74
CA LEU A 206 5.38 13.60 -17.06
C LEU A 206 4.64 14.40 -15.97
N LYS A 207 4.91 14.14 -14.68
CA LYS A 207 4.09 14.65 -13.57
C LYS A 207 4.72 15.80 -12.80
N VAL A 208 6.05 15.90 -12.80
CA VAL A 208 6.80 16.85 -11.97
C VAL A 208 7.76 17.71 -12.80
N GLY A 209 8.32 17.15 -13.87
CA GLY A 209 9.36 17.77 -14.69
C GLY A 209 10.77 17.42 -14.22
N GLY A 210 11.76 17.52 -15.11
CA GLY A 210 13.12 17.04 -14.85
C GLY A 210 13.94 17.93 -13.92
N GLY A 211 13.44 19.13 -13.58
CA GLY A 211 14.05 20.02 -12.59
C GLY A 211 14.35 19.35 -11.24
N VAL A 212 13.60 18.33 -10.83
CA VAL A 212 13.84 17.61 -9.55
C VAL A 212 15.09 16.72 -9.55
N TYR A 213 15.67 16.44 -10.72
CA TYR A 213 16.92 15.70 -10.86
C TYR A 213 18.00 16.49 -11.60
N ALA A 214 17.82 17.80 -11.80
CA ALA A 214 18.77 18.67 -12.50
C ALA A 214 20.17 18.70 -11.87
N GLY A 215 20.29 18.33 -10.58
CA GLY A 215 21.59 18.16 -9.91
C GLY A 215 22.40 16.94 -10.37
N TYR A 216 21.80 16.01 -11.12
CA TYR A 216 22.48 14.85 -11.69
C TYR A 216 22.80 15.06 -13.17
N CYS A 217 21.82 15.46 -13.98
CA CYS A 217 21.98 15.67 -15.42
C CYS A 217 20.93 16.66 -15.96
N LYS A 218 21.06 17.02 -17.25
CA LYS A 218 19.98 17.68 -17.99
C LYS A 218 18.78 16.74 -18.11
N GLU A 219 17.59 17.31 -18.32
CA GLU A 219 16.38 16.54 -18.59
C GLU A 219 16.61 15.54 -19.73
N THR A 220 16.26 14.27 -19.48
CA THR A 220 16.45 13.18 -20.43
C THR A 220 15.35 12.13 -20.26
N ASN A 221 15.08 11.38 -21.34
CA ASN A 221 14.26 10.17 -21.32
C ASN A 221 15.12 8.90 -21.45
N ASP A 222 16.45 9.04 -21.49
CA ASP A 222 17.38 7.91 -21.47
C ASP A 222 17.74 7.56 -20.03
N VAL A 223 17.22 6.42 -19.55
CA VAL A 223 17.49 5.93 -18.21
C VAL A 223 18.97 5.63 -17.98
N VAL A 224 19.72 5.21 -19.01
CA VAL A 224 21.14 4.88 -18.87
C VAL A 224 21.94 6.16 -18.67
N GLU A 225 21.69 7.20 -19.49
CA GLU A 225 22.29 8.52 -19.31
C GLU A 225 22.02 9.06 -17.90
N PHE A 226 20.75 9.00 -17.47
CA PHE A 226 20.33 9.45 -16.16
C PHE A 226 21.03 8.69 -15.02
N LEU A 227 21.06 7.35 -15.07
CA LEU A 227 21.66 6.52 -14.02
C LEU A 227 23.18 6.65 -13.99
N GLU A 228 23.86 6.75 -15.13
CA GLU A 228 25.30 7.01 -15.16
C GLU A 228 25.64 8.37 -14.55
N ALA A 229 24.85 9.40 -14.84
CA ALA A 229 25.03 10.71 -14.24
C ALA A 229 24.82 10.67 -12.73
N VAL A 230 23.79 9.95 -12.26
CA VAL A 230 23.59 9.67 -10.82
C VAL A 230 24.81 8.97 -10.23
N CYS A 231 25.36 7.94 -10.89
CA CYS A 231 26.56 7.24 -10.43
C CYS A 231 27.74 8.18 -10.24
N ARG A 232 28.05 8.99 -11.25
CA ARG A 232 29.17 9.95 -11.24
C ARG A 232 29.00 11.00 -10.15
N THR A 233 27.81 11.57 -10.00
CA THR A 233 27.53 12.61 -9.00
C THR A 233 27.53 12.08 -7.57
N THR A 234 27.20 10.80 -7.37
CA THR A 234 27.00 10.23 -6.03
C THR A 234 28.07 9.22 -5.59
N GLY A 235 29.09 8.99 -6.43
CA GLY A 235 30.18 8.06 -6.14
C GLY A 235 29.77 6.58 -6.18
N ARG A 236 28.66 6.23 -6.84
CA ARG A 236 28.21 4.83 -7.02
C ARG A 236 28.94 4.19 -8.18
N LEU A 237 30.25 4.01 -7.99
CA LEU A 237 31.16 3.45 -8.97
C LEU A 237 31.68 2.10 -8.46
N GLY A 238 31.72 1.13 -9.36
CA GLY A 238 32.38 -0.15 -9.17
C GLY A 238 33.89 -0.06 -9.42
N LYS A 239 34.50 -1.24 -9.58
CA LYS A 239 35.94 -1.38 -9.82
C LYS A 239 36.35 -0.64 -11.11
N GLY A 240 37.44 0.12 -11.05
CA GLY A 240 37.95 0.88 -12.19
C GLY A 240 37.14 2.13 -12.53
N GLY A 241 36.23 2.58 -11.66
CA GLY A 241 35.41 3.78 -11.89
C GLY A 241 34.20 3.56 -12.79
N VAL A 242 33.85 2.30 -13.08
CA VAL A 242 32.69 1.95 -13.90
C VAL A 242 31.39 2.25 -13.14
N PRO A 243 30.43 2.99 -13.71
CA PRO A 243 29.13 3.23 -13.08
C PRO A 243 28.39 1.95 -12.66
N ASP A 244 27.97 1.87 -11.40
CA ASP A 244 27.08 0.82 -10.91
C ASP A 244 25.61 1.24 -11.07
N VAL A 245 25.08 1.00 -12.28
CA VAL A 245 23.74 1.45 -12.68
C VAL A 245 22.62 0.76 -11.90
N GLU A 246 22.80 -0.50 -11.49
CA GLU A 246 21.79 -1.22 -10.70
C GLU A 246 21.69 -0.63 -9.29
N ALA A 247 22.83 -0.37 -8.63
CA ALA A 247 22.86 0.26 -7.32
C ALA A 247 22.30 1.70 -7.38
N ALA A 248 22.59 2.45 -8.44
CA ALA A 248 22.02 3.78 -8.66
C ALA A 248 20.51 3.72 -8.87
N ALA A 249 20.00 2.77 -9.65
CA ALA A 249 18.58 2.58 -9.89
C ALA A 249 17.82 2.30 -8.58
N LEU A 250 18.30 1.33 -7.79
CA LEU A 250 17.73 1.05 -6.46
C LEU A 250 17.74 2.29 -5.57
N TRP A 251 18.84 3.05 -5.58
CA TRP A 251 18.94 4.25 -4.77
C TRP A 251 17.95 5.34 -5.19
N ILE A 252 17.80 5.60 -6.49
CA ILE A 252 16.84 6.57 -7.03
C ILE A 252 15.40 6.18 -6.67
N ILE A 253 15.06 4.90 -6.79
CA ILE A 253 13.74 4.38 -6.39
C ILE A 253 13.49 4.66 -4.90
N GLN A 254 14.49 4.43 -4.04
CA GLN A 254 14.37 4.73 -2.61
C GLN A 254 14.23 6.23 -2.33
N ARG A 255 14.95 7.09 -3.07
CA ARG A 255 14.80 8.55 -2.97
C ARG A 255 13.40 9.00 -3.33
N TRP A 256 12.81 8.45 -4.39
CA TRP A 256 11.41 8.75 -4.74
C TRP A 256 10.44 8.25 -3.66
N ARG A 257 10.63 7.03 -3.14
CA ARG A 257 9.82 6.49 -2.03
C ARG A 257 9.91 7.32 -0.75
N GLN A 258 10.95 8.15 -0.60
CA GLN A 258 11.14 9.08 0.51
C GLN A 258 10.66 10.51 0.19
N GLY A 259 10.15 10.74 -1.02
CA GLY A 259 9.61 12.03 -1.48
C GLY A 259 10.67 13.02 -1.98
N ASN A 260 11.89 12.56 -2.27
CA ASN A 260 12.99 13.43 -2.71
C ASN A 260 13.02 13.72 -4.21
N LEU A 261 12.17 13.06 -5.01
CA LEU A 261 12.11 13.20 -6.48
C LEU A 261 10.70 13.59 -6.92
N GLY A 262 10.10 14.52 -6.17
CA GLY A 262 8.71 14.92 -6.35
C GLY A 262 7.70 14.02 -5.63
N LYS A 263 6.44 14.46 -5.64
CA LYS A 263 5.31 13.78 -5.02
C LYS A 263 4.19 13.69 -6.04
N PHE A 264 3.78 12.48 -6.38
CA PHE A 264 2.73 12.27 -7.37
C PHE A 264 2.05 10.92 -7.19
N VAL A 265 0.87 10.82 -7.81
CA VAL A 265 0.07 9.60 -7.89
C VAL A 265 0.31 8.96 -9.25
N LEU A 266 0.54 7.65 -9.27
CA LEU A 266 0.80 6.85 -10.46
C LEU A 266 -0.49 6.39 -11.14
N ASP A 267 -1.57 6.19 -10.38
CA ASP A 267 -2.87 5.87 -10.97
C ASP A 267 -3.57 7.13 -11.49
N GLU A 268 -4.28 6.96 -12.59
CA GLU A 268 -5.25 7.93 -13.06
C GLU A 268 -6.51 7.81 -12.23
N VAL A 269 -6.92 8.91 -11.61
CA VAL A 269 -8.07 8.96 -10.70
C VAL A 269 -9.20 9.69 -11.40
N GLU A 270 -10.13 8.90 -11.93
CA GLU A 270 -11.33 9.34 -12.63
C GLU A 270 -12.59 8.90 -11.86
N ALA A 271 -13.73 9.54 -12.11
CA ALA A 271 -14.98 9.23 -11.42
C ALA A 271 -15.36 7.74 -11.53
N ASP A 272 -15.20 7.15 -12.71
CA ASP A 272 -15.52 5.74 -13.02
C ASP A 272 -14.31 4.79 -12.86
N GLY A 273 -13.17 5.28 -12.35
CA GLY A 273 -11.92 4.53 -12.27
C GLY A 273 -12.01 3.25 -11.42
N LEU A 274 -12.71 3.31 -10.28
CA LEU A 274 -12.92 2.12 -9.44
C LEU A 274 -13.83 1.10 -10.13
N GLU A 275 -14.91 1.55 -10.79
CA GLU A 275 -15.84 0.67 -11.50
C GLU A 275 -15.14 -0.07 -12.63
N LYS A 276 -14.35 0.64 -13.43
CA LYS A 276 -13.49 0.07 -14.47
C LYS A 276 -12.55 -0.99 -13.88
N LYS A 277 -11.89 -0.69 -12.76
CA LYS A 277 -10.96 -1.63 -12.12
C LYS A 277 -11.66 -2.88 -11.60
N VAL A 278 -12.83 -2.74 -10.96
CA VAL A 278 -13.63 -3.86 -10.48
C VAL A 278 -14.09 -4.73 -11.64
N ALA A 279 -14.56 -4.12 -12.74
CA ALA A 279 -15.00 -4.85 -13.92
C ALA A 279 -13.86 -5.69 -14.54
N GLU A 280 -12.64 -5.14 -14.60
CA GLU A 280 -11.44 -5.85 -15.04
C GLU A 280 -11.15 -7.08 -14.16
N GLU A 281 -11.11 -6.90 -12.85
CA GLU A 281 -10.82 -7.97 -11.89
C GLU A 281 -11.88 -9.09 -11.92
N VAL A 282 -13.16 -8.75 -12.06
CA VAL A 282 -14.25 -9.74 -12.16
C VAL A 282 -14.09 -10.57 -13.43
N ARG A 283 -13.88 -9.93 -14.58
CA ARG A 283 -13.64 -10.63 -15.86
C ARG A 283 -12.49 -11.62 -15.74
N MET A 284 -11.42 -11.21 -15.06
CA MET A 284 -10.27 -12.07 -14.83
C MET A 284 -10.55 -13.20 -13.85
N SER A 285 -11.23 -12.94 -12.73
CA SER A 285 -11.55 -13.97 -11.75
C SER A 285 -12.33 -15.12 -12.40
N VAL A 286 -13.28 -14.78 -13.29
CA VAL A 286 -14.01 -15.77 -14.10
C VAL A 286 -13.07 -16.54 -15.03
N SER A 287 -12.14 -15.86 -15.71
CA SER A 287 -11.13 -16.50 -16.57
C SER A 287 -10.20 -17.44 -15.78
N GLN A 288 -9.75 -17.01 -14.60
CA GLN A 288 -8.92 -17.80 -13.70
C GLN A 288 -9.66 -19.02 -13.14
N ALA A 289 -10.91 -18.86 -12.71
CA ALA A 289 -11.75 -19.95 -12.26
C ALA A 289 -11.93 -21.00 -13.38
N ARG A 290 -12.15 -20.55 -14.62
CA ARG A 290 -12.22 -21.44 -15.81
C ARG A 290 -10.88 -22.16 -16.06
N LYS A 291 -9.75 -21.46 -15.93
CA LYS A 291 -8.41 -22.05 -16.11
C LYS A 291 -8.11 -23.09 -15.02
N GLN A 292 -8.34 -22.77 -13.75
CA GLN A 292 -8.17 -23.69 -12.63
C GLN A 292 -9.07 -24.93 -12.76
N ALA A 293 -10.32 -24.77 -13.21
CA ALA A 293 -11.21 -25.90 -13.48
C ALA A 293 -10.66 -26.82 -14.58
N LYS A 294 -10.14 -26.25 -15.68
CA LYS A 294 -9.48 -27.01 -16.75
C LYS A 294 -8.21 -27.73 -16.28
N ASP A 295 -7.37 -27.05 -15.50
CA ASP A 295 -6.12 -27.64 -14.98
C ASP A 295 -6.42 -28.76 -13.97
N THR A 296 -7.44 -28.59 -13.12
CA THR A 296 -7.93 -29.64 -12.21
C THR A 296 -8.46 -30.85 -12.98
N GLN A 297 -9.23 -30.63 -14.05
CA GLN A 297 -9.71 -31.71 -14.93
C GLN A 297 -8.55 -32.44 -15.61
N ARG A 298 -7.54 -31.71 -16.11
CA ARG A 298 -6.32 -32.30 -16.71
C ARG A 298 -5.51 -33.10 -15.69
N MET A 299 -5.35 -32.60 -14.47
CA MET A 299 -4.69 -33.32 -13.39
C MET A 299 -5.43 -34.61 -13.05
N ARG A 300 -6.76 -34.56 -12.85
CA ARG A 300 -7.59 -35.75 -12.61
C ARG A 300 -7.51 -36.77 -13.75
N ALA A 301 -7.50 -36.31 -15.00
CA ALA A 301 -7.35 -37.18 -16.16
C ALA A 301 -5.95 -37.84 -16.23
N LYS A 302 -4.89 -37.12 -15.84
CA LYS A 302 -3.54 -37.69 -15.73
C LYS A 302 -3.44 -38.72 -14.61
N THR A 303 -4.00 -38.45 -13.43
CA THR A 303 -4.01 -39.40 -12.30
C THR A 303 -4.78 -40.68 -12.62
N ARG A 304 -5.95 -40.57 -13.26
CA ARG A 304 -6.70 -41.75 -13.72
C ARG A 304 -5.95 -42.57 -14.77
N LYS A 305 -5.15 -41.91 -15.62
CA LYS A 305 -4.39 -42.58 -16.67
C LYS A 305 -3.15 -43.29 -16.12
N SER A 306 -2.54 -42.78 -15.06
CA SER A 306 -1.44 -43.45 -14.36
C SER A 306 -1.93 -44.67 -13.55
N GLU A 307 -3.09 -44.58 -12.91
CA GLU A 307 -3.69 -45.69 -12.14
C GLU A 307 -4.21 -46.84 -13.04
N SER A 308 -4.39 -46.60 -14.34
CA SER A 308 -4.81 -47.63 -15.31
C SER A 308 -3.67 -48.34 -16.04
N THR A 309 -2.42 -47.99 -15.72
CA THR A 309 -1.20 -48.54 -16.36
C THR A 309 -0.32 -49.36 -15.41
N ASP A 310 -0.76 -49.54 -14.16
CA ASP A 310 -0.25 -50.53 -13.20
C ASP A 310 -1.26 -51.68 -13.08
#